data_AF-A0AAV3S3N0-F1
#
_entry.id   AF-A0AAV3S3N0-F1
#
_cell.length_a   1.000
_cell.length_b   1.000
_cell.length_c   1.000
_cell.angle_alpha   90.00
_cell.angle_beta   90.00
_cell.angle_gamma   90.00
#
_symmetry.space_group_name_H-M   'P 1'
#
loop_
_entity.id
_entity.type
_entity.pdbx_description
1 polymer ?
#
loop_
_entity_poly.entity_id
_entity_poly.type
_entity_poly.pdbx_seq_one_letter_code
_entity_poly.pdbx_strand_id
1 'polypeptide(L)' 'MYPAVLKLQVHLQDYQNVCFKDDDDLESLMEVERSKRSTLIGFFHMNSTNTEAQKLNCLYKEFPIYYV' A
#
# COMPACT_ATOMS: atom_id res chain seq x y z
N MET A 1 -15.30 -9.96 15.80
CA MET A 1 -14.16 -10.15 16.73
C MET A 1 -12.90 -10.04 15.90
N TYR A 2 -12.02 -9.07 16.20
CA TYR A 2 -10.79 -8.84 15.45
C TYR A 2 -9.58 -9.36 16.23
N PRO A 3 -8.55 -9.90 15.57
CA PRO A 3 -7.36 -10.34 16.27
C PRO A 3 -6.65 -9.15 16.92
N ALA A 4 -6.11 -9.36 18.13
CA ALA A 4 -5.35 -8.34 18.85
C ALA A 4 -4.02 -7.98 18.15
N VAL A 5 -3.57 -8.81 17.22
CA VAL A 5 -2.34 -8.62 16.44
C VAL A 5 -2.66 -8.84 14.96
N LEU A 6 -2.31 -7.87 14.12
CA LEU A 6 -2.44 -7.95 12.68
C LEU A 6 -1.05 -8.18 12.06
N LYS A 7 -0.84 -9.35 11.45
CA LYS A 7 0.41 -9.64 10.75
C LYS A 7 0.37 -8.99 9.38
N LEU A 8 0.98 -7.81 9.26
CA LEU A 8 1.14 -7.13 7.98
C LEU A 8 2.32 -7.73 7.23
N GLN A 9 2.18 -7.87 5.92
CA GLN A 9 3.34 -8.13 5.07
C GLN A 9 4.32 -6.96 5.20
N VAL A 10 5.60 -7.25 5.36
CA VAL A 10 6.65 -6.22 5.36
C VAL A 10 6.78 -5.70 3.93
N HIS A 11 6.07 -4.63 3.62
CA HIS A 11 6.27 -3.90 2.37
C HIS A 11 7.34 -2.86 2.62
N LEU A 12 8.56 -3.16 2.19
CA LEU A 12 9.58 -2.14 2.03
C LEU A 12 9.21 -1.32 0.79
N GLN A 13 9.24 0.01 0.92
CA GLN A 13 9.03 0.91 -0.22
C GLN A 13 10.06 0.56 -1.29
N ASP A 14 9.62 0.38 -2.54
CA ASP A 14 10.44 0.04 -3.71
C ASP A 14 11.03 -1.39 -3.72
N TYR A 15 10.63 -2.27 -2.78
CA TYR A 15 11.01 -3.69 -2.76
C TYR A 15 9.77 -4.60 -2.77
N GLN A 16 8.76 -4.25 -3.56
CA GLN A 16 7.58 -5.10 -3.71
C GLN A 16 7.87 -6.24 -4.69
N ASN A 17 7.34 -7.43 -4.38
CA ASN A 17 7.40 -8.55 -5.31
C ASN A 17 6.47 -8.26 -6.48
N VAL A 18 7.00 -8.41 -7.69
CA VAL A 18 6.24 -8.28 -8.93
C VAL A 18 5.91 -9.68 -9.43
N CYS A 19 4.64 -9.97 -9.60
CA CYS A 19 4.19 -11.17 -10.30
C CYS A 19 4.07 -10.87 -11.79
N PHE A 20 4.76 -11.63 -12.62
CA PHE A 20 4.73 -11.53 -14.07
C PHE A 20 4.55 -12.91 -14.70
N LYS A 21 4.06 -12.95 -15.93
CA LYS A 21 4.01 -14.14 -16.77
C LYS A 21 5.23 -14.18 -17.69
N ASP A 22 5.56 -15.37 -18.19
CA ASP A 22 6.71 -15.56 -19.08
C ASP A 22 6.66 -14.69 -20.35
N ASP A 23 5.46 -14.35 -20.83
CA ASP A 23 5.24 -13.55 -22.03
C ASP A 23 5.04 -12.04 -21.76
N ASP A 24 5.11 -11.60 -20.49
CA ASP A 24 4.91 -10.19 -20.15
C ASP A 24 6.15 -9.36 -20.53
N ASP A 25 5.93 -8.22 -21.17
CA ASP A 25 7.00 -7.27 -21.47
C ASP A 25 7.45 -6.53 -20.21
N LEU A 26 8.77 -6.53 -19.97
CA LEU A 26 9.35 -5.99 -18.74
C LEU A 26 9.13 -4.48 -18.59
N GLU A 27 9.15 -3.71 -19.68
CA GLU A 27 8.94 -2.26 -19.63
C GLU A 27 7.50 -1.94 -19.23
N SER A 28 6.54 -2.61 -19.86
CA SER A 28 5.11 -2.49 -19.52
C SER A 28 4.82 -2.91 -18.07
N LEU A 29 5.47 -3.97 -17.60
CA LEU A 29 5.37 -4.45 -16.22
C LEU A 29 5.87 -3.41 -15.22
N MET A 30 7.01 -2.78 -15.50
CA MET A 30 7.59 -1.76 -14.64
C MET A 30 6.69 -0.51 -14.53
N GLU A 31 6.05 -0.09 -15.62
CA GLU A 31 5.10 1.02 -15.61
C GLU A 31 3.82 0.69 -14.80
N VAL A 32 3.32 -0.55 -14.94
CA VAL A 32 2.18 -1.04 -14.15
C VAL A 32 2.52 -1.10 -12.65
N GLU A 33 3.71 -1.56 -12.29
CA GLU A 33 4.11 -1.64 -10.88
C GLU A 33 4.43 -0.26 -10.29
N ARG A 34 5.04 0.65 -11.06
CA ARG A 34 5.22 2.04 -10.63
C ARG A 34 3.90 2.77 -10.39
N SER A 35 2.88 2.46 -11.18
CA SER A 35 1.55 3.02 -11.02
C SER A 35 0.73 2.34 -9.91
N LYS A 36 1.03 1.08 -9.58
CA LYS A 36 0.43 0.38 -8.44
C LYS A 36 1.01 0.88 -7.12
N ARG A 37 0.26 1.74 -6.44
CA ARG A 37 0.54 2.05 -5.04
C ARG A 37 -0.16 1.03 -4.14
N SER A 38 0.60 0.29 -3.32
CA SER A 38 -0.02 -0.60 -2.35
C SER A 38 -0.76 0.21 -1.28
N THR A 39 -1.85 -0.34 -0.75
CA THR A 39 -2.63 0.28 0.33
C THR A 39 -1.75 0.61 1.55
N LEU A 40 -0.74 -0.21 1.86
CA LEU A 40 0.20 0.05 2.95
C LEU A 40 1.13 1.25 2.69
N ILE A 41 1.62 1.40 1.46
CA ILE A 41 2.42 2.58 1.08
C ILE A 41 1.53 3.83 1.12
N GLY A 42 0.30 3.75 0.61
CA GLY A 42 -0.68 4.84 0.69
C GLY A 42 -0.95 5.25 2.14
N PHE A 43 -1.14 4.26 3.03
CA PHE A 43 -1.36 4.48 4.45
C PHE A 43 -0.21 5.24 5.11
N PHE A 44 1.03 4.80 4.94
CA PHE A 44 2.18 5.48 5.55
C PHE A 44 2.34 6.89 4.99
N HIS A 45 2.20 7.05 3.67
CA HIS A 45 2.34 8.36 3.05
C HIS A 45 1.28 9.34 3.57
N MET A 46 0.01 8.96 3.56
CA MET A 46 -1.07 9.85 4.00
C MET A 46 -0.95 10.19 5.49
N ASN A 47 -0.56 9.24 6.34
CA ASN A 47 -0.29 9.57 7.75
C ASN A 47 0.92 10.50 7.92
N SER A 48 1.87 10.51 6.99
CA SER A 48 3.02 11.43 7.05
C SER A 48 2.72 12.82 6.47
N THR A 49 1.85 12.94 5.47
CA THR A 49 1.66 14.17 4.68
C THR A 49 0.29 14.82 4.80
N ASN A 50 -0.76 14.07 5.17
CA ASN A 50 -2.14 14.55 5.18
C ASN A 50 -2.61 14.86 6.61
N THR A 51 -2.86 16.15 6.88
CA THR A 51 -3.29 16.64 8.19
C THR A 51 -4.62 16.05 8.66
N GLU A 52 -5.54 15.75 7.75
CA GLU A 52 -6.82 15.12 8.09
C GLU A 52 -6.63 13.63 8.43
N ALA A 53 -5.76 12.92 7.71
CA ALA A 53 -5.41 11.54 8.03
C ALA A 53 -4.74 11.44 9.42
N GLN A 54 -3.84 12.38 9.72
CA GLN A 54 -3.20 12.49 11.04
C GLN A 54 -4.21 12.74 12.16
N LYS A 55 -5.17 13.65 11.94
CA LYS A 55 -6.25 13.94 12.90
C LYS A 55 -7.17 12.74 13.11
N LEU A 56 -7.51 12.03 12.03
CA LEU A 56 -8.36 10.84 12.08
C LEU A 56 -7.68 9.69 12.84
N ASN A 57 -6.35 9.71 12.95
CA ASN A 57 -5.55 8.65 13.57
C ASN A 57 -5.99 7.25 13.10
N CYS A 58 -6.27 7.14 11.80
CA CYS A 58 -6.84 5.96 11.19
C CYS A 58 -5.91 4.77 11.42
N LEU A 59 -6.46 3.65 11.86
CA LEU A 59 -5.73 2.40 11.84
C LEU A 59 -5.60 1.92 10.39
N TYR A 60 -4.58 1.11 10.10
CA TYR A 60 -4.37 0.56 8.75
C TYR A 60 -5.62 -0.13 8.18
N LYS A 61 -6.42 -0.78 9.04
CA LYS A 61 -7.68 -1.45 8.68
C LYS A 61 -8.82 -0.49 8.30
N GLU A 62 -8.78 0.75 8.78
CA GLU A 62 -9.81 1.78 8.55
C GLU A 62 -9.45 2.65 7.35
N PHE A 63 -8.16 2.73 7.01
CA PHE A 63 -7.65 3.55 5.92
C PHE A 63 -8.36 3.36 4.57
N PRO A 64 -8.71 2.13 4.12
CA PRO A 64 -9.42 1.94 2.86
C PRO A 64 -10.85 2.51 2.85
N ILE A 65 -11.42 2.82 4.00
CA ILE A 65 -12.77 3.40 4.09
C ILE A 65 -12.72 4.89 3.68
N TYR A 66 -11.55 5.53 3.80
CA TYR A 66 -11.41 6.98 3.65
C TYR A 66 -10.57 7.40 2.43
N TYR A 67 -9.68 6.54 1.92
CA TYR A 67 -8.63 6.93 0.98
C TYR A 67 -8.39 5.93 -0.19
N VAL A 68 -9.42 5.19 -0.62
CA VAL A 68 -9.36 4.31 -1.83
C VAL A 68 -9.51 5.11 -3.10
#